data_AF-A0A6G1RM35-F1
#
_entry.id   AF-A0A6G1RM35-F1
#
_cell.length_a   1.000
_cell.length_b   1.000
_cell.length_c   1.000
_cell.angle_alpha   90.00
_cell.angle_beta   90.00
_cell.angle_gamma   90.00
#
_symmetry.space_group_name_H-M   'P 1'
#
loop_
_entity.id
_entity.type
_entity.pdbx_description
1 polymer ?
#
loop_
_entity_poly.entity_id
_entity_poly.type
_entity_poly.pdbx_seq_one_letter_code
_entity_poly.pdbx_strand_id
1 'polypeptide(L)'
;GISLEGSFEDPKVACWLLDSGSKERTLHNMVTNFLPNELPLLEGVGTGQGVQSLGLSASGDRSGRYRAAIESVLIFNVMNQLHSELQKENLTDVFSKVEMPTHYCLALLELNGIGFSTTAYETQD
;
A
#
# COMPACT_ATOMS: atom_id res chain seq x y z
N GLY A 1 13.08 -17.47 -1.49
CA GLY A 1 11.97 -16.56 -1.14
C GLY A 1 11.85 -16.52 0.36
N ILE A 2 11.49 -15.36 0.91
CA ILE A 2 11.09 -15.23 2.31
C ILE A 2 9.56 -15.23 2.31
N SER A 3 8.94 -16.09 3.11
CA SER A 3 7.48 -16.09 3.32
C SER A 3 7.16 -15.22 4.53
N LEU A 4 6.31 -14.21 4.36
CA LEU A 4 5.85 -13.38 5.46
C LEU A 4 4.55 -13.98 6.01
N GLU A 5 4.50 -14.23 7.33
CA GLU A 5 3.32 -14.76 8.03
C GLU A 5 3.01 -13.88 9.24
N GLY A 6 1.73 -13.58 9.47
CA GLY A 6 1.30 -12.76 10.60
C GLY A 6 0.09 -11.89 10.31
N SER A 7 -0.12 -10.89 11.18
CA SER A 7 -1.10 -9.83 10.95
C SER A 7 -0.47 -8.75 10.08
N PHE A 8 -1.16 -8.41 8.99
CA PHE A 8 -0.70 -7.41 8.04
C PHE A 8 -1.65 -6.23 8.06
N GLU A 9 -1.10 -5.04 7.82
CA GLU A 9 -1.86 -3.80 7.69
C GLU A 9 -1.34 -3.06 6.47
N ASP A 10 -2.27 -2.62 5.63
CA ASP A 10 -1.97 -1.79 4.47
C ASP A 10 -2.66 -0.43 4.64
N PRO A 11 -1.88 0.69 4.67
CA PRO A 11 -2.43 2.02 4.88
C PRO A 11 -3.32 2.48 3.71
N LYS A 12 -3.09 2.00 2.48
CA LYS A 12 -3.95 2.33 1.34
C LYS A 12 -5.30 1.63 1.44
N VAL A 13 -5.32 0.38 1.90
CA VAL A 13 -6.58 -0.34 2.18
C VAL A 13 -7.36 0.39 3.27
N ALA A 14 -6.70 0.83 4.34
CA ALA A 14 -7.33 1.66 5.37
C ALA A 14 -7.88 2.98 4.80
N CYS A 15 -7.11 3.67 3.94
CA CYS A 15 -7.57 4.89 3.28
C CYS A 15 -8.79 4.66 2.38
N TRP A 16 -8.80 3.56 1.61
CA TRP A 16 -9.92 3.17 0.77
C TRP A 16 -11.16 2.82 1.59
N LEU A 17 -10.98 2.14 2.74
CA LEU A 17 -12.08 1.79 3.62
C LEU A 17 -12.75 3.03 4.24
N LEU A 18 -11.95 4.06 4.56
CA LEU A 18 -12.45 5.35 5.06
C LEU A 18 -13.15 6.18 3.98
N ASP A 19 -12.70 6.11 2.72
CA ASP A 19 -13.29 6.84 1.60
C ASP A 19 -13.16 6.06 0.29
N SER A 20 -14.11 5.16 0.06
CA SER A 20 -14.12 4.25 -1.09
C SER A 20 -14.42 4.94 -2.43
N GLY A 21 -14.92 6.18 -2.38
CA GLY A 21 -15.13 7.01 -3.57
C GLY A 21 -13.88 7.77 -4.02
N SER A 22 -12.82 7.77 -3.20
CA SER A 22 -11.59 8.49 -3.50
C SER A 22 -10.69 7.77 -4.51
N LYS A 23 -9.83 8.53 -5.17
CA LYS A 23 -8.72 7.97 -5.96
C LYS A 23 -7.70 7.31 -5.02
N GLU A 24 -7.04 6.28 -5.51
CA GLU A 24 -5.96 5.61 -4.77
C GLU A 24 -4.93 6.64 -4.28
N ARG A 25 -4.66 6.62 -2.97
CA ARG A 25 -3.79 7.60 -2.33
C ARG A 25 -2.32 7.23 -2.53
N THR A 26 -1.53 8.22 -2.92
CA THR A 26 -0.07 8.12 -2.93
C THR A 26 0.48 8.35 -1.52
N LEU A 27 1.74 7.94 -1.27
CA LEU A 27 2.41 8.24 0.00
C LEU A 27 2.42 9.75 0.31
N HIS A 28 2.67 10.58 -0.70
CA HIS A 28 2.65 12.03 -0.54
C HIS A 28 1.26 12.51 -0.11
N ASN A 29 0.19 12.03 -0.76
CA ASN A 29 -1.18 12.37 -0.37
C ASN A 29 -1.52 11.92 1.05
N MET A 30 -1.10 10.72 1.46
CA MET A 30 -1.33 10.24 2.83
C MET A 30 -0.60 11.10 3.86
N VAL A 31 0.67 11.45 3.63
CA VAL A 31 1.43 12.31 4.55
C VAL A 31 0.85 13.72 4.58
N THR A 32 0.42 14.30 3.46
CA THR A 32 -0.23 15.61 3.44
C THR A 32 -1.50 15.63 4.29
N ASN A 33 -2.30 14.56 4.25
CA ASN A 33 -3.59 14.52 4.94
C ASN A 33 -3.49 14.09 6.41
N PHE A 34 -2.61 13.16 6.74
CA PHE A 34 -2.53 12.56 8.09
C PHE A 34 -1.31 13.01 8.90
N LEU A 35 -0.23 13.46 8.26
CA LEU A 35 1.02 13.87 8.92
C LEU A 35 1.59 15.18 8.33
N PRO A 36 0.85 16.30 8.36
CA PRO A 36 1.30 17.55 7.74
C PRO A 36 2.63 18.05 8.33
N ASN A 37 2.92 17.76 9.60
CA ASN A 37 4.17 18.14 10.26
C ASN A 37 5.40 17.37 9.74
N GLU A 38 5.20 16.19 9.16
CA GLU A 38 6.27 15.33 8.64
C GLU A 38 6.46 15.50 7.12
N LEU A 39 5.69 16.40 6.48
CA LEU A 39 5.85 16.73 5.05
C LEU A 39 7.28 17.09 4.64
N PRO A 40 8.07 17.84 5.45
CA PRO A 40 9.45 18.14 5.11
C PRO A 40 10.34 16.90 4.90
N LEU A 41 9.98 15.74 5.47
CA LEU A 41 10.73 14.50 5.26
C LEU A 41 10.59 13.95 3.83
N LEU A 42 9.52 14.32 3.12
CA LEU A 42 9.35 13.99 1.72
C LEU A 42 10.10 14.96 0.78
N GLU A 43 10.66 16.06 1.30
CA GLU A 43 11.42 17.00 0.46
C GLU A 43 12.67 16.35 -0.11
N GLY A 44 12.84 16.48 -1.43
CA GLY A 44 13.97 15.90 -2.16
C GLY A 44 13.90 14.38 -2.33
N VAL A 45 12.88 13.70 -1.78
CA VAL A 45 12.56 12.33 -2.17
C VAL A 45 11.46 12.45 -3.21
N GLY A 46 11.82 12.32 -4.49
CA GLY A 46 10.89 12.53 -5.61
C GLY A 46 9.57 11.80 -5.38
N THR A 47 8.46 12.38 -5.85
CA THR A 47 7.16 11.71 -5.78
C THR A 47 7.30 10.38 -6.53
N GLY A 48 7.11 9.25 -5.83
CA GLY A 48 7.07 7.94 -6.49
C GLY A 48 6.15 8.02 -7.72
N GLN A 49 6.50 7.34 -8.82
CA GLN A 49 5.67 7.39 -10.02
C GLN A 49 4.34 6.68 -9.73
N GLY A 50 3.25 7.45 -9.71
CA GLY A 50 1.91 6.94 -9.40
C GLY A 50 1.80 6.44 -7.95
N VAL A 51 1.32 5.21 -7.80
CA VAL A 51 1.03 4.56 -6.51
C VAL A 51 2.15 3.62 -6.05
N GLN A 52 3.31 3.68 -6.71
CA GLN A 52 4.45 2.84 -6.40
C GLN A 52 5.15 3.26 -5.10
N SER A 53 5.76 2.27 -4.44
CA SER A 53 6.60 2.48 -3.25
C SER A 53 7.82 3.35 -3.58
N LEU A 54 8.15 4.25 -2.65
CA LEU A 54 9.25 5.21 -2.77
C LEU A 54 10.61 4.50 -2.85
N GLY A 55 10.77 3.40 -2.10
CA GLY A 55 11.96 2.56 -2.09
C GLY A 55 12.25 1.92 -3.45
N LEU A 56 11.20 1.59 -4.22
CA LEU A 56 11.30 0.95 -5.54
C LEU A 56 11.53 1.94 -6.69
N SER A 57 11.35 3.24 -6.45
CA SER A 57 11.54 4.26 -7.48
C SER A 57 13.00 4.31 -7.93
N ALA A 58 13.25 4.11 -9.23
CA ALA A 58 14.58 4.26 -9.83
C ALA A 58 14.98 5.72 -10.06
N SER A 59 14.04 6.66 -9.88
CA SER A 59 14.26 8.09 -10.11
C SER A 59 14.68 8.79 -8.81
N GLY A 60 15.91 9.26 -8.72
CA GLY A 60 16.30 10.26 -7.73
C GLY A 60 17.79 10.35 -7.42
N ASP A 61 18.22 11.55 -7.02
CA ASP A 61 19.58 11.88 -6.56
C ASP A 61 19.96 11.21 -5.22
N ARG A 62 18.99 10.64 -4.50
CA ARG A 62 19.17 10.01 -3.19
C ARG A 62 19.23 8.49 -3.29
N SER A 63 19.98 7.85 -2.40
CA SER A 63 20.15 6.38 -2.39
C SER A 63 18.85 5.64 -2.08
N GLY A 64 18.72 4.40 -2.58
CA GLY A 64 17.54 3.56 -2.30
C GLY A 64 17.33 3.28 -0.80
N ARG A 65 18.43 3.15 -0.04
CA ARG A 65 18.38 3.02 1.43
C ARG A 65 17.71 4.23 2.08
N TYR A 66 18.04 5.45 1.63
CA TYR A 66 17.42 6.66 2.16
C TYR A 66 15.91 6.69 1.88
N ARG A 67 15.50 6.35 0.65
CA ARG A 67 14.07 6.29 0.27
C ARG A 67 13.29 5.27 1.10
N ALA A 68 13.81 4.05 1.25
CA ALA A 68 13.17 3.01 2.03
C ALA A 68 13.05 3.36 3.53
N ALA A 69 14.06 4.04 4.09
CA ALA A 69 14.04 4.48 5.48
C ALA A 69 13.02 5.61 5.74
N ILE A 70 12.93 6.57 4.82
CA ILE A 70 11.92 7.63 4.91
C ILE A 70 10.51 7.05 4.77
N GLU A 71 10.30 6.18 3.78
CA GLU A 71 9.02 5.52 3.56
C GLU A 71 8.56 4.69 4.77
N SER A 72 9.45 3.91 5.39
CA SER A 72 9.07 3.08 6.54
C SER A 72 8.63 3.90 7.75
N VAL A 73 9.34 5.00 8.06
CA VAL A 73 8.99 5.90 9.17
C VAL A 73 7.66 6.60 8.89
N LEU A 74 7.46 7.08 7.68
CA LEU A 74 6.23 7.78 7.29
C LEU A 74 5.03 6.82 7.29
N ILE A 75 5.16 5.63 6.70
CA ILE A 75 4.07 4.62 6.69
C ILE A 75 3.69 4.23 8.11
N PHE A 76 4.66 3.98 9.00
CA PHE A 76 4.37 3.64 10.39
C PHE A 76 3.55 4.72 11.09
N ASN A 77 3.94 5.99 10.96
CA ASN A 77 3.22 7.09 11.57
C ASN A 77 1.84 7.33 10.92
N VAL A 78 1.73 7.15 9.59
CA VAL A 78 0.45 7.27 8.87
C VAL A 78 -0.51 6.19 9.35
N MET A 79 -0.04 4.95 9.51
CA MET A 79 -0.88 3.84 9.95
C MET A 79 -1.41 4.07 11.37
N ASN A 80 -0.61 4.64 12.27
CA ASN A 80 -1.08 5.02 13.61
C ASN A 80 -2.23 6.05 13.58
N GLN A 81 -2.16 7.02 12.67
CA GLN A 81 -3.25 7.99 12.48
C GLN A 81 -4.48 7.32 11.85
N LEU A 82 -4.29 6.47 10.85
CA LEU A 82 -5.37 5.72 10.21
C LEU A 82 -6.10 4.79 11.19
N HIS A 83 -5.39 4.16 12.12
CA HIS A 83 -6.03 3.40 13.20
C HIS A 83 -6.95 4.25 14.05
N SER A 84 -6.54 5.47 14.37
CA SER A 84 -7.37 6.41 15.13
C SER A 84 -8.63 6.80 14.36
N GLU A 85 -8.54 7.02 13.05
CA GLU A 85 -9.69 7.31 12.20
C GLU A 85 -10.62 6.08 12.01
N LEU A 86 -10.06 4.90 11.77
CA LEU A 86 -10.83 3.65 11.67
C LEU A 86 -11.58 3.34 12.97
N GLN A 87 -10.98 3.65 14.13
CA GLN A 87 -11.63 3.46 15.42
C GLN A 87 -12.79 4.43 15.61
N LYS A 88 -12.67 5.69 15.17
CA LYS A 88 -13.76 6.68 15.24
C LYS A 88 -14.98 6.24 14.43
N GLU A 89 -14.76 5.67 13.25
CA GLU A 89 -15.83 5.18 12.37
C GLU A 89 -16.28 3.73 12.71
N ASN A 90 -15.71 3.12 13.77
CA ASN A 90 -15.99 1.74 14.18
C ASN A 90 -15.71 0.70 13.07
N LEU A 91 -14.68 0.95 12.26
CA LEU A 91 -14.27 0.11 11.11
C LEU A 91 -13.05 -0.76 11.41
N THR A 92 -12.45 -0.66 12.61
CA THR A 92 -11.23 -1.40 12.99
C THR A 92 -11.36 -2.92 12.81
N ASP A 93 -12.50 -3.49 13.19
CA ASP A 93 -12.76 -4.92 13.06
C ASP A 93 -12.93 -5.34 11.59
N VAL A 94 -13.60 -4.53 10.78
CA VAL A 94 -13.75 -4.76 9.34
C VAL A 94 -12.39 -4.73 8.66
N PHE A 95 -11.57 -3.72 8.97
CA PHE A 95 -10.22 -3.59 8.44
C PHE A 95 -9.36 -4.81 8.77
N SER A 96 -9.21 -5.13 10.06
CA SER A 96 -8.24 -6.14 10.53
C SER A 96 -8.71 -7.59 10.33
N LYS A 97 -10.01 -7.87 10.47
CA LYS A 97 -10.55 -9.24 10.41
C LYS A 97 -11.14 -9.62 9.06
N VAL A 98 -11.42 -8.66 8.18
CA VAL A 98 -12.03 -8.92 6.86
C VAL A 98 -11.13 -8.45 5.73
N GLU A 99 -10.82 -7.15 5.66
CA GLU A 99 -10.12 -6.58 4.50
C GLU A 99 -8.66 -7.03 4.42
N MET A 100 -7.91 -6.99 5.53
CA MET A 100 -6.50 -7.39 5.52
C MET A 100 -6.29 -8.89 5.20
N PRO A 101 -7.07 -9.84 5.75
CA PRO A 101 -7.02 -11.24 5.30
C PRO A 101 -7.42 -11.42 3.84
N THR A 102 -8.42 -10.67 3.37
CA THR A 102 -8.83 -10.71 1.95
C THR A 102 -7.70 -10.24 1.04
N HIS A 103 -7.03 -9.15 1.42
CA HIS A 103 -5.90 -8.61 0.67
C HIS A 103 -4.73 -9.62 0.58
N TYR A 104 -4.44 -10.31 1.68
CA TYR A 104 -3.45 -11.39 1.69
C TYR A 104 -3.82 -12.54 0.74
N CYS A 105 -5.08 -12.99 0.77
CA CYS A 105 -5.58 -14.01 -0.16
C CYS A 105 -5.45 -13.58 -1.63
N LEU A 106 -5.74 -12.31 -1.94
CA LEU A 106 -5.58 -11.77 -3.30
C LEU A 106 -4.12 -11.76 -3.74
N ALA A 107 -3.18 -11.40 -2.86
CA ALA A 107 -1.75 -11.46 -3.16
C ALA A 107 -1.29 -12.89 -3.47
N LEU A 108 -1.80 -13.89 -2.72
CA LEU A 108 -1.52 -15.30 -3.02
C LEU A 108 -2.15 -15.76 -4.34
N LEU A 109 -3.35 -15.29 -4.67
CA LEU A 109 -4.01 -15.57 -5.94
C LEU A 109 -3.20 -15.00 -7.11
N GLU A 110 -2.74 -13.76 -7.00
CA GLU A 110 -1.88 -13.12 -8.00
C GLU A 110 -0.57 -13.90 -8.20
N LEU A 111 0.06 -14.35 -7.11
CA LEU A 111 1.27 -15.15 -7.17
C LEU A 111 1.06 -16.53 -7.81
N ASN A 112 -0.07 -17.17 -7.53
CA ASN A 112 -0.43 -18.46 -8.14
C ASN A 112 -0.66 -18.33 -9.66
N GLY A 113 -1.18 -17.17 -10.09
CA GLY A 113 -1.54 -16.92 -11.47
C GLY A 113 -2.68 -17.83 -11.96
N ILE A 114 -2.83 -17.90 -13.28
CA ILE A 114 -3.81 -18.76 -13.94
C ILE A 114 -3.13 -19.57 -15.04
N GLY A 115 -3.35 -20.88 -15.03
CA GLY A 115 -2.85 -21.76 -16.09
C GLY A 115 -3.60 -21.51 -17.40
N PHE A 116 -2.86 -21.34 -18.49
CA PHE A 116 -3.42 -21.08 -19.81
C PHE A 116 -2.84 -22.04 -20.85
N SER A 117 -3.70 -22.59 -21.73
CA SER A 117 -3.31 -23.49 -22.82
C SER A 117 -3.60 -22.82 -24.17
N THR A 118 -2.54 -22.43 -24.88
CA THR A 118 -2.65 -21.86 -26.23
C THR A 118 -3.20 -22.86 -27.23
N THR A 119 -2.89 -24.16 -27.07
CA THR A 119 -3.37 -25.22 -27.98
C THR A 119 -4.88 -25.39 -27.93
N ALA A 120 -5.49 -25.25 -26.75
CA ALA A 120 -6.94 -25.30 -26.58
C ALA A 120 -7.64 -24.03 -27.12
N TYR A 121 -6.94 -22.89 -27.12
CA TYR A 121 -7.43 -21.64 -27.68
C TYR A 121 -7.45 -21.66 -29.21
N GLU A 122 -6.37 -22.13 -29.84
CA GLU A 122 -6.23 -22.18 -31.30
C GLU A 122 -7.14 -23.22 -31.98
N THR A 123 -7.69 -24.18 -31.24
CA THR A 123 -8.65 -25.18 -31.76
C THR A 123 -10.10 -24.69 -31.77
N GLN A 124 -10.35 -23.46 -31.32
CA GLN A 124 -11.69 -22.84 -31.29
C GLN A 124 -11.94 -21.88 -32.47
N ASP A 125 -10.92 -21.60 -33.30
CA ASP A 125 -11.01 -20.88 -34.58
C ASP A 125 -11.21 -21.84 -35.77
#